data_AF-A0A6P2QRG9-F1
#
_entry.id   AF-A0A6P2QRG9-F1
#
_cell.length_a   1.000
_cell.length_b   1.000
_cell.length_c   1.000
_cell.angle_alpha   90.00
_cell.angle_beta   90.00
_cell.angle_gamma   90.00
#
_symmetry.space_group_name_H-M   'P 1'
#
loop_
_entity.id
_entity.type
_entity.pdbx_description
1 polymer ?
#
loop_
_entity_poly.entity_id
_entity_poly.type
_entity_poly.pdbx_seq_one_letter_code
_entity_poly.pdbx_strand_id
1 'polypeptide(L)'
;MNKLGTWLVRGVVSLANSASKMQTLQTRLMAGGVKDGVEHFEPYGFTSHPIDGAEAIVGFLGGDSSHGVALVVADRRYRPLNLNPGEVAIFTNEGDSLILRNGRIAELTTGTFRVNASEKIEFNSPVVEASEQVVAKGRLTAQSGMAVRAGEGGDEAATFDAPIRTPDVIVDGKSTARHRHVETGGITEEMQ
;
A
#
# COMPACT_ATOMS: atom_id res chain seq x y z
N MET A 1 37.16 33.45 -16.86
CA MET A 1 36.58 32.11 -16.60
C MET A 1 35.07 32.24 -16.45
N ASN A 2 34.30 31.50 -17.25
CA ASN A 2 32.84 31.57 -17.31
C ASN A 2 32.19 31.17 -15.98
N LYS A 3 31.75 32.16 -15.19
CA LYS A 3 31.04 31.97 -13.90
C LYS A 3 29.65 31.33 -14.04
N LEU A 4 29.14 31.15 -15.27
CA LEU A 4 27.89 30.43 -15.53
C LEU A 4 28.03 28.89 -15.40
N GLY A 5 29.25 28.34 -15.45
CA GLY A 5 29.46 26.89 -15.37
C GLY A 5 29.33 26.28 -13.97
N THR A 6 29.14 27.08 -12.92
CA THR A 6 29.32 26.65 -11.52
C THR A 6 28.04 26.67 -10.69
N TRP A 7 26.88 26.98 -11.28
CA TRP A 7 25.63 27.17 -10.53
C TRP A 7 24.82 25.89 -10.35
N LEU A 8 24.88 24.99 -11.33
CA LEU A 8 24.20 23.71 -11.33
C LEU A 8 25.17 22.64 -11.80
N VAL A 9 25.28 21.56 -11.03
CA VAL A 9 26.12 20.41 -11.38
C VAL A 9 25.36 19.11 -11.20
N ARG A 10 25.69 18.13 -12.04
CA ARG A 10 25.25 16.75 -11.81
C ARG A 10 26.17 16.11 -10.78
N GLY A 11 25.58 15.31 -9.90
CA GLY A 11 26.31 14.50 -8.94
C GLY A 11 25.68 13.13 -8.76
N VAL A 12 26.38 12.27 -8.05
CA VAL A 12 25.90 10.96 -7.61
C VAL A 12 25.95 10.94 -6.09
N VAL A 13 24.83 10.57 -5.46
CA VAL A 13 24.72 10.37 -4.01
C VAL A 13 25.61 9.21 -3.61
N SER A 14 26.42 9.41 -2.57
CA SER A 14 27.23 8.37 -1.94
C SER A 14 26.76 8.03 -0.54
N LEU A 15 26.11 8.98 0.15
CA LEU A 15 25.52 8.79 1.48
C LEU A 15 24.38 9.78 1.69
N ALA A 16 23.35 9.35 2.43
CA ALA A 16 22.29 10.21 2.92
C ALA A 16 22.24 10.18 4.46
N ASN A 17 22.18 11.35 5.09
CA ASN A 17 21.94 11.51 6.51
C ASN A 17 20.52 12.08 6.73
N SER A 18 19.61 11.22 7.18
CA SER A 18 18.20 11.54 7.40
C SER A 18 17.83 11.66 8.89
N ALA A 19 18.83 11.76 9.78
CA ALA A 19 18.59 11.95 11.20
C ALA A 19 18.17 13.39 11.58
N SER A 20 18.48 14.37 10.73
CA SER A 20 18.11 15.78 10.91
C SER A 20 16.84 16.16 10.15
N LYS A 21 16.15 17.22 10.61
CA LYS A 21 14.92 17.74 9.96
C LYS A 21 15.15 18.16 8.50
N MET A 22 16.31 18.76 8.22
CA MET A 22 16.81 18.93 6.86
C MET A 22 17.77 17.78 6.60
N GLN A 23 17.42 16.91 5.66
CA GLN A 23 18.29 15.80 5.28
C GLN A 23 19.52 16.36 4.55
N THR A 24 20.69 15.76 4.78
CA THR A 24 21.92 16.13 4.07
C THR A 24 22.49 14.95 3.30
N LEU A 25 23.16 15.24 2.19
CA LEU A 25 23.72 14.25 1.28
C LEU A 25 25.22 14.47 1.15
N GLN A 26 25.95 13.37 1.05
CA GLN A 26 27.27 13.35 0.45
C GLN A 26 27.11 13.05 -1.04
N THR A 27 27.62 13.93 -1.89
CA THR A 27 27.52 13.81 -3.35
C THR A 27 28.89 13.84 -4.01
N ARG A 28 29.14 12.93 -4.95
CA ARG A 28 30.28 12.99 -5.86
C ARG A 28 29.88 13.80 -7.08
N LEU A 29 30.47 14.98 -7.23
CA LEU A 29 30.12 15.90 -8.31
C LEU A 29 30.83 15.48 -9.60
N MET A 30 30.13 15.53 -10.74
CA MET A 30 30.73 15.22 -12.04
C MET A 30 31.81 16.22 -12.46
N ALA A 31 31.74 17.46 -11.95
CA ALA A 31 32.77 18.48 -12.11
C ALA A 31 34.06 18.19 -11.30
N GLY A 32 34.10 17.07 -10.57
CA GLY A 32 35.18 16.67 -9.68
C GLY A 32 34.87 17.00 -8.22
N GLY A 33 35.37 16.15 -7.32
CA GLY A 33 35.25 16.31 -5.87
C GLY A 33 34.06 15.60 -5.23
N VAL A 34 34.19 15.38 -3.92
CA VAL A 34 33.13 14.90 -3.04
C VAL A 34 32.69 16.09 -2.20
N LYS A 35 31.39 16.36 -2.18
CA LYS A 35 30.79 17.41 -1.38
C LYS A 35 29.91 16.79 -0.32
N ASP A 36 30.29 17.03 0.92
CA ASP A 36 29.50 16.64 2.09
C ASP A 36 28.62 17.80 2.57
N GLY A 37 27.56 17.45 3.30
CA GLY A 37 26.61 18.41 3.86
C GLY A 37 25.74 19.12 2.81
N VAL A 38 25.51 18.51 1.65
CA VAL A 38 24.59 19.07 0.64
C VAL A 38 23.17 18.97 1.16
N GLU A 39 22.48 20.09 1.33
CA GLU A 39 21.11 20.09 1.85
C GLU A 39 20.15 19.49 0.81
N HIS A 40 19.28 18.57 1.23
CA HIS A 40 18.27 17.95 0.37
C HIS A 40 16.91 18.57 0.66
N PHE A 41 16.52 19.53 -0.17
CA PHE A 41 15.21 20.17 -0.05
C PHE A 41 14.16 19.28 -0.71
N GLU A 42 13.15 18.91 0.07
CA GLU A 42 12.07 18.03 -0.38
C GLU A 42 10.73 18.79 -0.37
N PRO A 43 9.84 18.55 -1.35
CA PRO A 43 8.49 19.12 -1.32
C PRO A 43 7.75 18.68 -0.06
N TYR A 44 6.99 19.59 0.57
CA TYR A 44 6.20 19.26 1.76
C TYR A 44 5.27 18.06 1.50
N GLY A 45 5.27 17.10 2.43
CA GLY A 45 4.50 15.85 2.30
C GLY A 45 5.21 14.74 1.54
N PHE A 46 6.40 14.99 0.97
CA PHE A 46 7.24 14.00 0.31
C PHE A 46 8.61 13.96 0.99
N THR A 47 9.09 12.76 1.29
CA THR A 47 10.46 12.55 1.72
C THR A 47 10.95 11.21 1.20
N SER A 48 12.23 11.14 0.89
CA SER A 48 12.92 9.97 0.40
C SER A 48 14.25 9.84 1.12
N HIS A 49 14.76 8.62 1.26
CA HIS A 49 16.12 8.39 1.74
C HIS A 49 16.96 7.87 0.57
N PRO A 50 17.60 8.75 -0.21
CA PRO A 50 18.32 8.33 -1.40
C PRO A 50 19.44 7.34 -1.07
N ILE A 51 19.55 6.30 -1.90
CA ILE A 51 20.58 5.27 -1.77
C ILE A 51 21.82 5.61 -2.60
N ASP A 52 22.94 4.95 -2.30
CA ASP A 52 24.18 5.10 -3.06
C ASP A 52 23.95 4.81 -4.55
N GLY A 53 24.49 5.68 -5.39
CA GLY A 53 24.32 5.62 -6.84
C GLY A 53 23.14 6.43 -7.40
N ALA A 54 22.25 6.97 -6.55
CA ALA A 54 21.20 7.89 -7.00
C ALA A 54 21.82 9.17 -7.59
N GLU A 55 21.20 9.72 -8.63
CA GLU A 55 21.69 10.91 -9.32
C GLU A 55 21.06 12.17 -8.73
N ALA A 56 21.87 13.21 -8.52
CA ALA A 56 21.42 14.49 -7.99
C ALA A 56 21.73 15.63 -8.96
N ILE A 57 20.84 16.62 -9.00
CA ILE A 57 21.16 17.96 -9.50
C ILE A 57 21.42 18.85 -8.29
N VAL A 58 22.66 19.32 -8.15
CA VAL A 58 23.10 20.15 -7.03
C VAL A 58 23.27 21.58 -7.51
N GLY A 59 22.62 22.51 -6.83
CA GLY A 59 22.78 23.94 -7.02
C GLY A 59 23.71 24.57 -6.00
N PHE A 60 24.52 25.53 -6.44
CA PHE A 60 25.39 26.34 -5.60
C PHE A 60 24.90 27.78 -5.61
N LEU A 61 24.08 28.12 -4.61
CA LEU A 61 23.42 29.42 -4.54
C LEU A 61 24.46 30.53 -4.36
N GLY A 62 24.36 31.60 -5.16
CA GLY A 62 25.35 32.69 -5.16
C GLY A 62 26.73 32.31 -5.75
N GLY A 63 26.88 31.10 -6.31
CA GLY A 63 28.13 30.62 -6.89
C GLY A 63 29.15 30.13 -5.87
N ASP A 64 28.76 29.97 -4.61
CA ASP A 64 29.59 29.44 -3.54
C ASP A 64 29.49 27.91 -3.52
N SER A 65 30.56 27.22 -3.92
CA SER A 65 30.61 25.75 -3.94
C SER A 65 30.69 25.11 -2.56
N SER A 66 30.83 25.90 -1.49
CA SER A 66 30.78 25.42 -0.11
C SER A 66 29.36 25.15 0.39
N HIS A 67 28.34 25.76 -0.24
CA HIS A 67 26.93 25.60 0.12
C HIS A 67 26.13 24.98 -1.04
N GLY A 68 26.08 23.65 -1.06
CA GLY A 68 25.35 22.90 -2.08
C GLY A 68 23.94 22.55 -1.63
N VAL A 69 22.97 22.67 -2.53
CA VAL A 69 21.58 22.24 -2.32
C VAL A 69 21.21 21.24 -3.41
N ALA A 70 20.81 20.03 -3.03
CA ALA A 70 20.24 19.05 -3.94
C ALA A 70 18.79 19.46 -4.27
N LEU A 71 18.54 19.79 -5.53
CA LEU A 71 17.26 20.26 -6.04
C LEU A 71 16.34 19.11 -6.44
N VAL A 72 16.93 18.07 -7.02
CA VAL A 72 16.25 16.84 -7.43
C VAL A 72 17.21 15.69 -7.23
N VAL A 73 16.73 14.62 -6.62
CA VAL A 73 17.42 13.33 -6.54
C VAL A 73 16.57 12.29 -7.23
N ALA A 74 17.15 11.56 -8.18
CA ALA A 74 16.47 10.56 -9.00
C ALA A 74 17.31 9.30 -9.08
N ASP A 75 16.66 8.14 -9.08
CA ASP A 75 17.35 6.86 -9.30
C ASP A 75 16.75 6.14 -10.51
N ARG A 76 17.45 6.28 -11.66
CA ARG A 76 16.99 5.69 -12.92
C ARG A 76 16.97 4.16 -12.92
N ARG A 77 17.70 3.50 -11.99
CA ARG A 77 17.79 2.03 -11.92
C ARG A 77 16.44 1.40 -11.59
N TYR A 78 15.59 2.14 -10.87
CA TYR A 78 14.30 1.67 -10.36
C TYR A 78 13.10 2.43 -10.95
N ARG A 79 13.36 3.37 -11.87
CA ARG A 79 12.31 4.18 -12.48
C ARG A 79 11.33 3.27 -13.24
N PRO A 80 10.01 3.31 -12.95
CA PRO A 80 9.01 2.62 -13.74
C PRO A 80 9.07 3.08 -15.20
N LEU A 81 9.09 2.12 -16.13
CA LEU A 81 9.12 2.39 -17.57
C LEU A 81 7.71 2.27 -18.16
N ASN A 82 7.52 2.80 -19.38
CA ASN A 82 6.31 2.62 -20.19
C ASN A 82 5.01 3.13 -19.55
N LEU A 83 5.08 4.19 -18.73
CA LEU A 83 3.89 4.94 -18.33
C LEU A 83 3.26 5.63 -19.55
N ASN A 84 1.94 5.54 -19.68
CA ASN A 84 1.23 6.30 -20.70
C ASN A 84 1.26 7.80 -20.38
N PRO A 85 1.14 8.69 -21.38
CA PRO A 85 0.98 10.11 -21.14
C PRO A 85 -0.15 10.40 -20.13
N GLY A 86 0.16 11.17 -19.08
CA GLY A 86 -0.77 11.53 -18.00
C GLY A 86 -0.70 10.65 -16.75
N GLU A 87 -0.05 9.48 -16.81
CA GLU A 87 0.09 8.58 -15.65
C GLU A 87 1.21 9.06 -14.70
N VAL A 88 1.02 8.82 -13.40
CA VAL A 88 1.95 9.22 -12.34
C VAL A 88 2.21 8.04 -11.41
N ALA A 89 3.44 7.92 -10.91
CA ALA A 89 3.83 6.83 -10.02
C ALA A 89 4.66 7.32 -8.82
N ILE A 90 4.46 6.67 -7.68
CA ILE A 90 5.37 6.64 -6.52
C ILE A 90 5.92 5.23 -6.44
N PHE A 91 7.23 5.06 -6.24
CA PHE A 91 7.88 3.75 -6.31
C PHE A 91 9.12 3.65 -5.40
N THR A 92 9.54 2.42 -5.09
CA THR A 92 10.74 2.11 -4.30
C THR A 92 11.75 1.28 -5.10
N ASN A 93 12.98 1.15 -4.59
CA ASN A 93 14.02 0.29 -5.17
C ASN A 93 13.71 -1.22 -5.03
N GLU A 94 12.75 -1.59 -4.18
CA GLU A 94 12.34 -2.97 -3.94
C GLU A 94 11.24 -3.45 -4.91
N GLY A 95 10.71 -2.53 -5.73
CA GLY A 95 9.67 -2.84 -6.72
C GLY A 95 8.25 -2.51 -6.27
N ASP A 96 8.05 -1.97 -5.05
CA ASP A 96 6.75 -1.46 -4.65
C ASP A 96 6.39 -0.22 -5.47
N SER A 97 5.11 -0.06 -5.80
CA SER A 97 4.62 1.13 -6.49
C SER A 97 3.16 1.44 -6.22
N LEU A 98 2.82 2.73 -6.25
CA LEU A 98 1.46 3.25 -6.39
C LEU A 98 1.39 4.03 -7.70
N ILE A 99 0.62 3.53 -8.66
CA ILE A 99 0.50 4.12 -9.99
C ILE A 99 -0.94 4.60 -10.20
N LEU A 100 -1.09 5.89 -10.53
CA LEU A 100 -2.34 6.47 -11.01
C LEU A 100 -2.37 6.34 -12.53
N ARG A 101 -3.12 5.35 -13.02
CA ARG A 101 -3.26 5.03 -14.44
C ARG A 101 -4.40 5.80 -15.08
N ASN A 102 -4.33 5.94 -16.40
CA ASN A 102 -5.44 6.44 -17.19
C ASN A 102 -6.68 5.53 -17.01
N GLY A 103 -7.87 6.10 -17.07
CA GLY A 103 -9.11 5.36 -16.79
C GLY A 103 -9.56 5.36 -15.34
N ARG A 104 -8.96 6.21 -14.48
CA ARG A 104 -9.32 6.38 -13.05
C ARG A 104 -8.97 5.14 -12.21
N ILE A 105 -7.80 4.56 -12.46
CA ILE A 105 -7.32 3.37 -11.77
C ILE A 105 -6.15 3.77 -10.86
N ALA A 106 -6.26 3.47 -9.58
CA ALA A 106 -5.14 3.51 -8.64
C ALA A 106 -4.66 2.08 -8.40
N GLU A 107 -3.43 1.78 -8.79
CA GLU A 107 -2.84 0.44 -8.71
C GLU A 107 -1.70 0.44 -7.69
N LEU A 108 -1.88 -0.32 -6.61
CA LEU A 108 -0.86 -0.55 -5.60
C LEU A 108 -0.24 -1.93 -5.82
N THR A 109 1.06 -1.97 -6.07
CA THR A 109 1.87 -3.19 -6.06
C THR A 109 2.75 -3.18 -4.83
N THR A 110 2.59 -4.17 -3.95
CA THR A 110 3.46 -4.34 -2.78
C THR A 110 3.42 -5.76 -2.22
N GLY A 111 4.47 -6.14 -1.47
CA GLY A 111 4.48 -7.39 -0.71
C GLY A 111 3.60 -7.38 0.54
N THR A 112 3.42 -6.23 1.21
CA THR A 112 2.55 -6.12 2.39
C THR A 112 1.91 -4.74 2.48
N PHE A 113 0.59 -4.69 2.36
CA PHE A 113 -0.17 -3.46 2.60
C PHE A 113 -0.73 -3.43 4.03
N ARG A 114 -0.20 -2.52 4.87
CA ARG A 114 -0.62 -2.36 6.27
C ARG A 114 -1.31 -1.02 6.46
N VAL A 115 -2.56 -1.05 6.96
CA VAL A 115 -3.33 0.15 7.29
C VAL A 115 -3.46 0.26 8.81
N ASN A 116 -2.90 1.33 9.39
CA ASN A 116 -3.06 1.66 10.81
C ASN A 116 -3.96 2.90 10.92
N ALA A 117 -5.25 2.69 11.17
CA ALA A 117 -6.23 3.77 11.34
C ALA A 117 -6.84 3.69 12.75
N SER A 118 -6.90 4.82 13.47
CA SER A 118 -7.43 4.88 14.84
C SER A 118 -8.95 5.01 14.92
N GLU A 119 -9.60 5.42 13.82
CA GLU A 119 -11.04 5.71 13.81
C GLU A 119 -11.81 4.75 12.91
N LYS A 120 -11.54 4.76 11.60
CA LYS A 120 -12.31 3.99 10.62
C LYS A 120 -11.49 3.72 9.35
N ILE A 121 -11.71 2.55 8.76
CA ILE A 121 -11.41 2.25 7.36
C ILE A 121 -12.76 2.02 6.66
N GLU A 122 -13.00 2.68 5.53
CA GLU A 122 -14.25 2.60 4.77
C GLU A 122 -13.98 2.33 3.29
N PHE A 123 -14.71 1.38 2.72
CA PHE A 123 -14.65 1.05 1.29
C PHE A 123 -16.01 1.33 0.66
N ASN A 124 -16.10 2.41 -0.12
CA ASN A 124 -17.29 2.78 -0.89
C ASN A 124 -17.20 2.16 -2.30
N SER A 125 -17.39 0.84 -2.37
CA SER A 125 -17.33 0.06 -3.61
C SER A 125 -18.49 -0.95 -3.67
N PRO A 126 -19.08 -1.21 -4.85
CA PRO A 126 -20.07 -2.28 -5.01
C PRO A 126 -19.52 -3.67 -4.67
N VAL A 127 -18.22 -3.91 -4.85
CA VAL A 127 -17.57 -5.21 -4.66
C VAL A 127 -16.19 -5.03 -4.01
N VAL A 128 -15.84 -5.94 -3.10
CA VAL A 128 -14.50 -6.12 -2.53
C VAL A 128 -14.18 -7.61 -2.58
N GLU A 129 -13.04 -7.97 -3.19
CA GLU A 129 -12.62 -9.36 -3.37
C GLU A 129 -11.29 -9.62 -2.64
N ALA A 130 -11.16 -10.81 -2.07
CA ALA A 130 -9.91 -11.35 -1.54
C ALA A 130 -9.71 -12.73 -2.17
N SER A 131 -8.50 -13.02 -2.67
CA SER A 131 -8.24 -14.25 -3.42
C SER A 131 -8.27 -15.51 -2.57
N GLU A 132 -8.00 -15.40 -1.27
CA GLU A 132 -7.85 -16.54 -0.37
C GLU A 132 -8.76 -16.40 0.86
N GLN A 133 -8.48 -15.43 1.74
CA GLN A 133 -9.16 -15.33 3.03
C GLN A 133 -9.36 -13.89 3.51
N VAL A 134 -10.42 -13.70 4.30
CA VAL A 134 -10.67 -12.50 5.12
C VAL A 134 -10.72 -12.93 6.58
N VAL A 135 -9.79 -12.45 7.41
CA VAL A 135 -9.72 -12.79 8.83
C VAL A 135 -10.17 -11.59 9.68
N ALA A 136 -11.28 -11.74 10.39
CA ALA A 136 -11.77 -10.75 11.35
C ALA A 136 -11.56 -11.28 12.78
N LYS A 137 -10.72 -10.61 13.57
CA LYS A 137 -10.53 -10.93 15.01
C LYS A 137 -11.71 -10.46 15.88
N GLY A 138 -12.40 -9.43 15.41
CA GLY A 138 -13.61 -8.90 16.03
C GLY A 138 -14.87 -9.46 15.36
N ARG A 139 -15.98 -8.74 15.53
CA ARG A 139 -17.25 -9.09 14.90
C ARG A 139 -17.21 -8.80 13.40
N LEU A 140 -17.64 -9.76 12.59
CA LEU A 140 -18.04 -9.53 11.20
C LEU A 140 -19.56 -9.36 11.14
N THR A 141 -20.02 -8.29 10.50
CA THR A 141 -21.46 -8.03 10.30
C THR A 141 -21.74 -7.98 8.80
N ALA A 142 -22.66 -8.83 8.34
CA ALA A 142 -23.21 -8.80 6.99
C ALA A 142 -24.71 -8.48 7.05
N GLN A 143 -25.17 -7.62 6.14
CA GLN A 143 -26.58 -7.30 5.96
C GLN A 143 -27.01 -7.73 4.57
N SER A 144 -28.30 -8.02 4.39
CA SER A 144 -28.86 -8.48 3.11
C SER A 144 -28.39 -9.86 2.64
N GLY A 145 -27.88 -10.68 3.56
CA GLY A 145 -27.56 -12.10 3.34
C GLY A 145 -26.06 -12.40 3.28
N MET A 146 -25.73 -13.69 3.36
CA MET A 146 -24.38 -14.23 3.21
C MET A 146 -24.49 -15.56 2.46
N ALA A 147 -23.81 -15.67 1.32
CA ALA A 147 -23.70 -16.93 0.58
C ALA A 147 -22.38 -17.61 0.96
N VAL A 148 -22.45 -18.86 1.37
CA VAL A 148 -21.28 -19.66 1.75
C VAL A 148 -21.25 -20.89 0.84
N ARG A 149 -20.10 -21.18 0.24
CA ARG A 149 -19.89 -22.29 -0.69
C ARG A 149 -18.59 -23.00 -0.33
N ALA A 150 -18.61 -24.33 -0.37
CA ALA A 150 -17.39 -25.12 -0.28
C ALA A 150 -16.51 -24.86 -1.51
N GLY A 151 -15.19 -25.05 -1.35
CA GLY A 151 -14.26 -25.12 -2.48
C GLY A 151 -14.52 -26.36 -3.34
N GLU A 152 -13.81 -26.45 -4.48
CA GLU A 152 -13.96 -27.57 -5.44
C GLU A 152 -13.74 -28.96 -4.82
N GLY A 153 -13.09 -29.05 -3.65
CA GLY A 153 -12.87 -30.30 -2.89
C GLY A 153 -14.06 -30.79 -2.06
N GLY A 154 -15.15 -30.02 -1.94
CA GLY A 154 -16.29 -30.39 -1.09
C GLY A 154 -16.02 -30.27 0.41
N ASP A 155 -15.03 -29.43 0.78
CA ASP A 155 -14.66 -29.15 2.17
C ASP A 155 -15.81 -28.52 2.98
N GLU A 156 -15.65 -28.47 4.30
CA GLU A 156 -16.58 -27.77 5.19
C GLU A 156 -16.71 -26.31 4.77
N ALA A 157 -17.89 -25.93 4.25
CA ALA A 157 -18.16 -24.57 3.79
C ALA A 157 -18.20 -23.57 4.97
N ALA A 158 -18.62 -24.02 6.15
CA ALA A 158 -18.59 -23.24 7.38
C ALA A 158 -18.54 -24.16 8.61
N THR A 159 -17.77 -23.74 9.61
CA THR A 159 -17.67 -24.39 10.92
C THR A 159 -18.00 -23.35 12.00
N PHE A 160 -18.76 -23.76 13.01
CA PHE A 160 -19.13 -22.90 14.14
C PHE A 160 -18.73 -23.59 15.45
N ASP A 161 -17.90 -22.95 16.26
CA ASP A 161 -17.49 -23.42 17.59
C ASP A 161 -18.40 -22.89 18.71
N ALA A 162 -19.41 -22.11 18.35
CA ALA A 162 -20.42 -21.54 19.23
C ALA A 162 -21.84 -21.78 18.69
N PRO A 163 -22.87 -21.72 19.54
CA PRO A 163 -24.25 -21.92 19.11
C PRO A 163 -24.70 -20.88 18.09
N ILE A 164 -25.38 -21.34 17.04
CA ILE A 164 -26.07 -20.48 16.09
C ILE A 164 -27.42 -20.07 16.72
N ARG A 165 -27.65 -18.76 16.83
CA ARG A 165 -28.92 -18.21 17.30
C ARG A 165 -29.74 -17.72 16.11
N THR A 166 -30.77 -18.48 15.77
CA THR A 166 -31.70 -18.19 14.68
C THR A 166 -33.07 -18.74 15.04
N PRO A 167 -34.18 -18.15 14.57
CA PRO A 167 -35.51 -18.72 14.75
C PRO A 167 -35.66 -20.11 14.10
N ASP A 168 -34.92 -20.37 13.02
CA ASP A 168 -34.94 -21.66 12.33
C ASP A 168 -33.66 -21.88 11.51
N VAL A 169 -33.33 -23.15 11.27
CA VAL A 169 -32.35 -23.59 10.27
C VAL A 169 -33.05 -24.55 9.33
N ILE A 170 -32.95 -24.31 8.02
CA ILE A 170 -33.50 -25.21 7.00
C ILE A 170 -32.38 -26.11 6.48
N VAL A 171 -32.53 -27.43 6.64
CA VAL A 171 -31.58 -28.44 6.12
C VAL A 171 -32.33 -29.32 5.12
N ASP A 172 -31.87 -29.38 3.87
CA ASP A 172 -32.51 -30.14 2.79
C ASP A 172 -34.02 -29.85 2.67
N GLY A 173 -34.38 -28.56 2.73
CA GLY A 173 -35.77 -28.09 2.68
C GLY A 173 -36.60 -28.35 3.94
N LYS A 174 -36.04 -28.96 5.00
CA LYS A 174 -36.74 -29.26 6.25
C LYS A 174 -36.34 -28.27 7.35
N SER A 175 -37.36 -27.71 7.99
CA SER A 175 -37.20 -26.86 9.19
C SER A 175 -36.68 -27.68 10.36
N THR A 176 -35.60 -27.23 10.99
CA THR A 176 -35.11 -27.85 12.23
C THR A 176 -36.02 -27.52 13.40
N ALA A 177 -36.61 -26.31 13.43
CA ALA A 177 -37.50 -25.87 14.49
C ALA A 177 -38.92 -26.50 14.41
N ARG A 178 -39.38 -26.93 13.23
CA ARG A 178 -40.79 -27.34 13.00
C ARG A 178 -40.94 -28.64 12.19
N HIS A 179 -39.94 -29.52 12.18
CA HIS A 179 -40.06 -30.81 11.50
C HIS A 179 -40.95 -31.80 12.27
N ARG A 180 -41.58 -32.71 11.51
CA ARG A 180 -42.34 -33.85 12.02
C ARG A 180 -41.44 -35.06 12.22
N HIS A 181 -41.58 -35.71 13.36
CA HIS A 181 -40.97 -37.02 13.63
C HIS A 181 -41.89 -38.12 13.10
N VAL A 182 -41.42 -38.91 12.14
CA VAL A 182 -42.23 -39.99 11.53
C VAL A 182 -42.55 -41.09 12.54
N GLU A 183 -41.64 -41.34 13.48
CA GLU A 183 -41.72 -42.41 14.48
C GLU A 183 -42.82 -42.17 15.53
N THR A 184 -43.07 -40.91 15.88
CA THR A 184 -44.02 -40.52 16.93
C THR A 184 -45.22 -39.74 16.40
N GLY A 185 -45.17 -39.25 15.16
CA GLY A 185 -46.17 -38.36 14.56
C GLY A 185 -46.17 -36.93 15.12
N GLY A 186 -45.34 -36.65 16.13
CA GLY A 186 -45.20 -35.35 16.78
C GLY A 186 -44.44 -34.33 15.94
N ILE A 187 -44.62 -33.04 16.27
CA ILE A 187 -43.91 -31.92 15.66
C ILE A 187 -42.92 -31.37 16.69
N THR A 188 -41.70 -31.04 16.26
CA THR A 188 -40.77 -30.30 17.11
C THR A 188 -41.36 -28.92 17.41
N GLU A 189 -41.56 -28.61 18.68
CA GLU A 189 -42.05 -27.30 19.12
C GLU A 189 -40.87 -26.37 19.42
N GLU A 190 -41.07 -25.06 19.26
CA GLU A 190 -40.06 -24.06 19.65
C GLU A 190 -39.78 -24.17 21.16
N MET A 191 -38.50 -24.08 21.55
CA MET A 191 -38.15 -23.90 22.97
C MET A 191 -38.75 -22.57 23.45
N GLN A 192 -39.50 -22.61 24.56
CA GLN A 192 -40.05 -21.42 25.24
C GLN A 192 -38.95 -20.51 25.79
#